data_AF-A0A8H5G3J3-F1
#
_entry.id   AF-A0A8H5G3J3-F1
#
_cell.length_a   1.000
_cell.length_b   1.000
_cell.length_c   1.000
_cell.angle_alpha   90.00
_cell.angle_beta   90.00
_cell.angle_gamma   90.00
#
_symmetry.space_group_name_H-M   'P 1'
#
loop_
_entity.id
_entity.type
_entity.pdbx_description
1 polymer ?
#
loop_
_entity_poly.entity_id
_entity_poly.type
_entity_poly.pdbx_seq_one_letter_code
_entity_poly.pdbx_strand_id
1 'polypeptide(L)'
;MAFVSPWFFTHLGANTFNKNFLYTSDQHLYAKRWEALVDTTFPNNGNDDASSSSSSNPFDIDIIQIISWNDYGESHYIGPIKGAQPTGSEAWTGGMGHAAWLPLTSYYASAFKNGGQYPDISKDGDGEKSVMWSRTHSAQAQVGDPVGEVMGRELVEDTVWAVTLLAEPANVTFEVYAYTPSSNANDNSSIIISQTFSVQAGLTKLAMPIGFPDTDEGVQSLSVRARVLRSGSGSGSESQDKDTTDTADTLVTQLDAGNPNASDSNSNAGNGDAQGDGQGQGDAQTLAPFVFVKNPEKYNYNAWVGCVNSSGVGC
;
A
#
# COMPACT_ATOMS: atom_id res chain seq x y z
N MET A 1 -12.22 1.39 -24.49
CA MET A 1 -12.03 0.72 -23.17
C MET A 1 -10.54 0.60 -22.90
N ALA A 2 -10.11 0.95 -21.69
CA ALA A 2 -8.73 0.82 -21.24
C ALA A 2 -8.65 0.00 -19.94
N PHE A 3 -7.45 -0.46 -19.59
CA PHE A 3 -7.23 -1.31 -18.42
C PHE A 3 -6.23 -0.66 -17.46
N VAL A 4 -6.46 -0.85 -16.17
CA VAL A 4 -5.55 -0.41 -15.12
C VAL A 4 -5.37 -1.50 -14.07
N SER A 5 -4.14 -1.70 -13.65
CA SER A 5 -3.75 -2.77 -12.73
C SER A 5 -2.60 -2.30 -11.85
N PRO A 6 -2.63 -2.57 -10.52
CA PRO A 6 -1.61 -2.09 -9.61
C PRO A 6 -0.33 -2.92 -9.66
N TRP A 7 -0.46 -4.24 -9.68
CA TRP A 7 0.63 -5.19 -9.50
C TRP A 7 0.52 -6.32 -10.50
N PHE A 8 1.59 -7.09 -10.72
CA PHE A 8 1.49 -8.36 -11.44
C PHE A 8 2.67 -9.24 -11.06
N PHE A 9 2.39 -10.36 -10.39
CA PHE A 9 3.39 -11.33 -10.00
C PHE A 9 2.77 -12.71 -9.85
N THR A 10 3.47 -13.73 -10.34
CA THR A 10 3.08 -15.12 -10.16
C THR A 10 4.31 -16.03 -10.10
N HIS A 11 4.23 -17.08 -9.27
CA HIS A 11 5.34 -18.00 -9.01
C HIS A 11 4.85 -19.44 -8.85
N LEU A 12 4.19 -19.92 -9.90
CA LEU A 12 3.62 -21.26 -10.05
C LEU A 12 4.54 -22.13 -10.93
N GLY A 13 5.01 -23.24 -10.37
CA GLY A 13 5.93 -24.16 -11.04
C GLY A 13 5.37 -24.86 -12.27
N ALA A 14 6.26 -25.49 -13.05
CA ALA A 14 5.92 -26.19 -14.29
C ALA A 14 4.92 -27.35 -14.10
N ASN A 15 4.91 -27.98 -12.92
CA ASN A 15 3.99 -29.07 -12.57
C ASN A 15 2.58 -28.57 -12.17
N THR A 16 2.34 -27.27 -12.13
CA THR A 16 1.02 -26.67 -11.84
C THR A 16 0.53 -25.85 -13.03
N PHE A 17 0.76 -24.53 -13.03
CA PHE A 17 0.27 -23.61 -14.06
C PHE A 17 1.40 -23.09 -14.96
N ASN A 18 2.66 -23.39 -14.64
CA ASN A 18 3.84 -22.95 -15.39
C ASN A 18 3.88 -21.43 -15.61
N LYS A 19 3.65 -20.67 -14.54
CA LYS A 19 3.66 -19.21 -14.55
C LYS A 19 4.69 -18.71 -13.54
N ASN A 20 5.84 -18.24 -14.01
CA ASN A 20 6.91 -17.73 -13.16
C ASN A 20 7.50 -16.43 -13.71
N PHE A 21 6.79 -15.32 -13.49
CA PHE A 21 7.16 -14.02 -14.04
C PHE A 21 6.51 -12.87 -13.26
N LEU A 22 7.08 -11.69 -13.40
CA LEU A 22 6.49 -10.44 -12.96
C LEU A 22 6.41 -9.44 -14.11
N TYR A 23 5.47 -8.51 -14.03
CA TYR A 23 5.54 -7.27 -14.80
C TYR A 23 5.86 -6.14 -13.84
N THR A 24 6.87 -5.34 -14.17
CA THR A 24 7.32 -4.25 -13.31
C THR A 24 6.17 -3.30 -13.02
N SER A 25 5.84 -3.17 -11.73
CA SER A 25 4.79 -2.31 -11.19
C SER A 25 5.33 -1.26 -10.20
N ASP A 26 6.65 -1.15 -10.11
CA ASP A 26 7.37 -0.16 -9.31
C ASP A 26 7.16 1.27 -9.83
N GLN A 27 7.84 2.24 -9.21
CA GLN A 27 7.90 3.62 -9.71
C GLN A 27 6.52 4.27 -9.88
N HIS A 28 5.62 4.02 -8.91
CA HIS A 28 4.25 4.56 -8.90
C HIS A 28 3.41 4.19 -10.12
N LEU A 29 3.66 3.04 -10.74
CA LEU A 29 3.03 2.69 -12.02
C LEU A 29 1.49 2.69 -11.95
N TYR A 30 0.89 2.27 -10.83
CA TYR A 30 -0.56 2.32 -10.67
C TYR A 30 -1.11 3.75 -10.78
N ALA A 31 -0.51 4.69 -10.05
CA ALA A 31 -0.84 6.11 -10.11
C ALA A 31 -0.58 6.68 -11.51
N LYS A 32 0.59 6.43 -12.09
CA LYS A 32 0.96 6.90 -13.43
C LYS A 32 0.01 6.40 -14.52
N ARG A 33 -0.47 5.15 -14.43
CA ARG A 33 -1.46 4.60 -15.36
C ARG A 33 -2.79 5.32 -15.23
N TRP A 34 -3.28 5.54 -14.00
CA TRP A 34 -4.50 6.31 -13.78
C TRP A 34 -4.38 7.76 -14.28
N GLU A 35 -3.28 8.44 -13.97
CA GLU A 35 -2.99 9.80 -14.44
C GLU A 35 -2.97 9.84 -15.97
N ALA A 36 -2.26 8.91 -16.61
CA ALA A 36 -2.24 8.81 -18.07
C ALA A 36 -3.64 8.58 -18.65
N LEU A 37 -4.47 7.74 -18.03
CA LEU A 37 -5.84 7.52 -18.49
C LEU A 37 -6.69 8.79 -18.37
N VAL A 38 -6.59 9.51 -17.25
CA VAL A 38 -7.32 10.77 -17.05
C VAL A 38 -6.83 11.83 -18.05
N ASP A 39 -5.53 12.05 -18.16
CA ASP A 39 -4.93 13.09 -18.98
C ASP A 39 -5.13 12.84 -20.48
N THR A 40 -5.05 11.57 -20.91
CA THR A 40 -5.29 11.22 -22.32
C THR A 40 -6.76 11.29 -22.69
N THR A 41 -7.68 11.02 -21.76
CA THR A 41 -9.13 11.13 -22.01
C THR A 41 -9.60 12.59 -21.96
N PHE A 42 -9.07 13.38 -21.02
CA PHE A 42 -9.49 14.75 -20.72
C PHE A 42 -8.29 15.73 -20.80
N PRO A 43 -7.70 15.94 -21.99
CA PRO A 43 -6.47 16.73 -22.15
C PRO A 43 -6.63 18.21 -21.74
N ASN A 44 -7.85 18.75 -21.77
CA ASN A 44 -8.14 20.11 -21.30
C ASN A 44 -8.79 20.14 -19.91
N ASN A 45 -8.58 19.08 -19.11
CA ASN A 45 -9.06 18.98 -17.73
C ASN A 45 -10.55 19.31 -17.60
N GLY A 46 -11.42 18.66 -18.37
CA GLY A 46 -12.87 18.85 -18.29
C GLY A 46 -13.39 20.21 -18.76
N ASN A 47 -12.53 21.05 -19.32
CA ASN A 47 -12.92 22.33 -19.93
C ASN A 47 -13.37 22.16 -21.41
N ASP A 48 -13.38 20.91 -21.89
CA ASP A 48 -13.95 20.54 -23.17
C ASP A 48 -15.47 20.56 -23.08
N ASP A 49 -16.11 21.30 -23.99
CA ASP A 49 -17.57 21.35 -24.11
C ASP A 49 -18.09 19.94 -24.44
N ALA A 50 -18.75 19.30 -23.48
CA ALA A 50 -19.37 17.99 -23.61
C ALA A 50 -20.43 17.90 -24.73
N SER A 51 -20.88 19.05 -25.27
CA SER A 51 -21.77 19.11 -26.44
C SER A 51 -21.03 19.16 -27.78
N SER A 52 -19.72 19.39 -27.77
CA SER A 52 -18.87 19.37 -28.96
C SER A 52 -18.47 17.92 -29.29
N SER A 53 -19.34 17.24 -30.04
CA SER A 53 -19.12 15.90 -30.60
C SER A 53 -17.94 15.78 -31.58
N SER A 54 -17.00 16.74 -31.60
CA SER A 54 -15.82 16.75 -32.45
C SER A 54 -14.53 16.54 -31.65
N SER A 55 -14.58 15.69 -30.63
CA SER A 55 -13.38 15.17 -29.97
C SER A 55 -12.53 14.45 -31.02
N SER A 56 -11.54 15.14 -31.59
CA SER A 56 -10.49 14.54 -32.39
C SER A 56 -9.47 13.80 -31.52
N ASN A 57 -9.84 13.47 -30.28
CA ASN A 57 -8.99 12.75 -29.35
C ASN A 57 -8.90 11.28 -29.81
N PRO A 58 -7.73 10.80 -30.25
CA PRO A 58 -7.58 9.39 -30.64
C PRO A 58 -7.72 8.42 -29.45
N PHE A 59 -7.78 8.93 -28.22
CA PHE A 59 -7.90 8.17 -26.96
C PHE A 59 -9.23 8.45 -26.24
N ASP A 60 -10.34 8.47 -26.99
CA ASP A 60 -11.68 8.53 -26.40
C ASP A 60 -11.97 7.22 -25.63
N ILE A 61 -11.79 7.26 -24.31
CA ILE A 61 -11.95 6.11 -23.41
C ILE A 61 -13.26 6.30 -22.65
N ASP A 62 -14.27 5.48 -22.98
CA ASP A 62 -15.55 5.52 -22.25
C ASP A 62 -15.53 4.72 -20.94
N ILE A 63 -14.66 3.71 -20.87
CA ILE A 63 -14.67 2.69 -19.81
C ILE A 63 -13.24 2.34 -19.43
N ILE A 64 -12.98 2.36 -18.13
CA ILE A 64 -11.78 1.78 -17.51
C ILE A 64 -12.16 0.49 -16.80
N GLN A 65 -11.42 -0.59 -17.09
CA GLN A 65 -11.51 -1.83 -16.35
C GLN A 65 -10.33 -1.95 -15.38
N ILE A 66 -10.65 -2.16 -14.11
CA ILE A 66 -9.66 -2.49 -13.09
C ILE A 66 -9.39 -4.00 -13.16
N ILE A 67 -8.14 -4.35 -13.43
CA ILE A 67 -7.64 -5.72 -13.44
C ILE A 67 -6.82 -5.91 -12.18
N SER A 68 -7.36 -6.55 -11.13
CA SER A 68 -8.66 -7.22 -11.02
C SER A 68 -9.26 -7.04 -9.62
N TRP A 69 -10.48 -7.53 -9.41
CA TRP A 69 -11.03 -7.62 -8.05
C TRP A 69 -10.30 -8.68 -7.20
N ASN A 70 -10.05 -9.87 -7.73
CA ASN A 70 -9.69 -11.05 -6.91
C ASN A 70 -8.82 -12.10 -7.61
N ASP A 71 -8.03 -11.75 -8.62
CA ASP A 71 -7.02 -12.68 -9.16
C ASP A 71 -5.79 -12.70 -8.23
N TYR A 72 -5.85 -13.61 -7.25
CA TYR A 72 -4.77 -13.79 -6.27
C TYR A 72 -3.54 -14.48 -6.87
N GLY A 73 -3.74 -15.38 -7.85
CA GLY A 73 -2.66 -16.16 -8.46
C GLY A 73 -1.67 -15.30 -9.25
N GLU A 74 -2.13 -14.17 -9.78
CA GLU A 74 -1.33 -13.18 -10.51
C GLU A 74 -1.12 -11.87 -9.73
N SER A 75 -1.47 -11.86 -8.44
CA SER A 75 -1.20 -10.78 -7.49
C SER A 75 -1.83 -9.42 -7.83
N HIS A 76 -2.66 -9.32 -8.86
CA HIS A 76 -3.17 -8.04 -9.34
C HIS A 76 -4.56 -7.69 -8.77
N TYR A 77 -4.97 -8.35 -7.69
CA TYR A 77 -6.21 -8.05 -6.98
C TYR A 77 -6.15 -6.71 -6.24
N ILE A 78 -7.30 -6.05 -6.09
CA ILE A 78 -7.50 -4.89 -5.20
C ILE A 78 -8.57 -5.13 -4.14
N GLY A 79 -9.25 -6.28 -4.20
CA GLY A 79 -10.24 -6.68 -3.21
C GLY A 79 -9.60 -7.37 -2.00
N PRO A 80 -10.38 -7.61 -0.93
CA PRO A 80 -9.93 -8.41 0.19
C PRO A 80 -9.72 -9.86 -0.23
N ILE A 81 -8.72 -10.52 0.36
CA ILE A 81 -8.48 -11.95 0.12
C ILE A 81 -9.61 -12.74 0.78
N LYS A 82 -10.50 -13.26 -0.07
CA LYS A 82 -11.66 -14.08 0.31
C LYS A 82 -11.83 -15.23 -0.67
N GLY A 83 -12.30 -16.36 -0.17
CA GLY A 83 -12.62 -17.54 -0.97
C GLY A 83 -11.40 -18.36 -1.36
N ALA A 84 -11.58 -19.23 -2.36
CA ALA A 84 -10.54 -20.11 -2.85
C ALA A 84 -9.49 -19.35 -3.66
N GLN A 85 -8.23 -19.75 -3.49
CA GLN A 85 -7.09 -19.24 -4.25
C GLN A 85 -6.50 -20.36 -5.12
N PRO A 86 -5.82 -20.05 -6.23
CA PRO A 86 -5.05 -21.06 -6.96
C PRO A 86 -4.03 -21.74 -6.03
N THR A 87 -4.05 -23.07 -5.96
CA THR A 87 -3.19 -23.81 -5.03
C THR A 87 -1.72 -23.42 -5.18
N GLY A 88 -1.12 -22.98 -4.07
CA GLY A 88 0.27 -22.54 -4.00
C GLY A 88 0.43 -21.03 -4.01
N SER A 89 -0.58 -20.25 -4.42
CA SER A 89 -0.52 -18.78 -4.40
C SER A 89 -0.56 -18.20 -3.00
N GLU A 90 -1.02 -18.97 -2.01
CA GLU A 90 -1.02 -18.59 -0.59
C GLU A 90 0.37 -18.20 -0.09
N ALA A 91 1.44 -18.70 -0.73
CA ALA A 91 2.82 -18.36 -0.40
C ALA A 91 3.20 -16.90 -0.71
N TRP A 92 2.49 -16.22 -1.61
CA TRP A 92 2.70 -14.79 -1.91
C TRP A 92 1.47 -13.92 -1.70
N THR A 93 0.34 -14.49 -1.30
CA THR A 93 -0.88 -13.74 -0.97
C THR A 93 -1.14 -13.69 0.53
N GLY A 94 -0.61 -14.65 1.31
CA GLY A 94 -0.69 -14.65 2.77
C GLY A 94 -0.11 -13.38 3.38
N GLY A 95 -0.92 -12.63 4.13
CA GLY A 95 -0.51 -11.35 4.73
C GLY A 95 -0.36 -10.17 3.75
N MET A 96 -0.70 -10.36 2.47
CA MET A 96 -0.52 -9.35 1.41
C MET A 96 -1.86 -8.69 1.07
N GLY A 97 -2.42 -7.94 2.03
CA GLY A 97 -3.67 -7.21 1.81
C GLY A 97 -3.50 -6.11 0.76
N HIS A 98 -4.39 -6.07 -0.23
CA HIS A 98 -4.36 -5.09 -1.33
C HIS A 98 -5.53 -4.08 -1.28
N ALA A 99 -6.39 -4.16 -0.27
CA ALA A 99 -7.54 -3.27 -0.12
C ALA A 99 -7.12 -1.79 -0.02
N ALA A 100 -5.91 -1.51 0.44
CA ALA A 100 -5.30 -0.18 0.47
C ALA A 100 -5.12 0.46 -0.94
N TRP A 101 -5.29 -0.29 -2.03
CA TRP A 101 -5.43 0.30 -3.36
C TRP A 101 -6.79 0.98 -3.59
N LEU A 102 -7.85 0.58 -2.88
CA LEU A 102 -9.21 1.08 -3.09
C LEU A 102 -9.34 2.60 -2.86
N PRO A 103 -8.76 3.19 -1.81
CA PRO A 103 -8.79 4.64 -1.62
C PRO A 103 -8.15 5.41 -2.78
N LEU A 104 -6.99 4.94 -3.26
CA LEU A 104 -6.30 5.55 -4.41
C LEU A 104 -7.09 5.35 -5.71
N THR A 105 -7.65 4.16 -5.90
CA THR A 105 -8.54 3.82 -7.03
C THR A 105 -9.76 4.73 -7.04
N SER A 106 -10.37 4.97 -5.88
CA SER A 106 -11.55 5.84 -5.73
C SER A 106 -11.24 7.28 -6.12
N TYR A 107 -10.08 7.81 -5.71
CA TYR A 107 -9.62 9.15 -6.07
C TYR A 107 -9.53 9.34 -7.59
N TYR A 108 -8.82 8.45 -8.28
CA TYR A 108 -8.66 8.52 -9.73
C TYR A 108 -9.93 8.19 -10.51
N ALA A 109 -10.70 7.19 -10.07
CA ALA A 109 -11.96 6.84 -10.72
C ALA A 109 -12.98 7.99 -10.62
N SER A 110 -12.95 8.76 -9.53
CA SER A 110 -13.77 9.97 -9.39
C SER A 110 -13.34 11.04 -10.38
N ALA A 111 -12.03 11.26 -10.55
CA ALA A 111 -11.51 12.19 -11.56
C ALA A 111 -11.97 11.82 -12.97
N PHE A 112 -11.81 10.55 -13.35
CA PHE A 112 -12.25 10.06 -14.66
C PHE A 112 -13.76 10.22 -14.89
N LYS A 113 -14.59 9.92 -13.87
CA LYS A 113 -16.05 10.10 -13.95
C LYS A 113 -16.48 11.57 -14.02
N ASN A 114 -15.67 12.47 -13.48
CA ASN A 114 -15.95 13.91 -13.41
C ASN A 114 -15.22 14.70 -14.51
N GLY A 115 -14.99 14.10 -15.67
CA GLY A 115 -14.40 14.79 -16.81
C GLY A 115 -12.93 15.20 -16.60
N GLY A 116 -12.19 14.47 -15.77
CA GLY A 116 -10.79 14.76 -15.43
C GLY A 116 -10.60 15.62 -14.19
N GLN A 117 -11.68 16.14 -13.58
CA GLN A 117 -11.61 16.95 -12.37
C GLN A 117 -11.38 16.08 -11.13
N TYR A 118 -10.18 16.17 -10.58
CA TYR A 118 -9.80 15.47 -9.35
C TYR A 118 -10.61 15.94 -8.14
N PRO A 119 -10.98 15.04 -7.21
CA PRO A 119 -11.65 15.42 -5.96
C PRO A 119 -10.78 16.36 -5.11
N ASP A 120 -11.41 17.32 -4.45
CA ASP A 120 -10.79 18.10 -3.39
C ASP A 120 -10.38 17.19 -2.23
N ILE A 121 -9.23 17.49 -1.62
CA ILE A 121 -8.71 16.73 -0.47
C ILE A 121 -9.10 17.48 0.81
N SER A 122 -10.01 16.90 1.61
CA SER A 122 -10.38 17.44 2.92
C SER A 122 -9.35 17.11 3.99
N LYS A 123 -9.17 18.01 4.98
CA LYS A 123 -8.35 17.72 6.16
C LYS A 123 -8.93 16.58 7.01
N ASP A 124 -10.26 16.52 7.09
CA ASP A 124 -10.96 15.59 7.96
C ASP A 124 -11.27 14.25 7.25
N GLY A 125 -11.48 13.22 8.07
CA GLY A 125 -11.97 11.91 7.67
C GLY A 125 -11.02 11.18 6.72
N ASP A 126 -11.56 10.76 5.57
CA ASP A 126 -10.82 10.04 4.53
C ASP A 126 -10.29 10.98 3.43
N GLY A 127 -10.20 12.29 3.65
CA GLY A 127 -9.63 13.19 2.65
C GLY A 127 -8.12 12.99 2.54
N GLU A 128 -7.39 13.43 3.56
CA GLU A 128 -5.94 13.21 3.63
C GLU A 128 -5.61 11.76 3.86
N LYS A 129 -4.68 11.24 3.06
CA LYS A 129 -4.21 9.86 3.21
C LYS A 129 -2.85 9.63 2.59
N SER A 130 -2.18 8.61 3.07
CA SER A 130 -0.98 8.07 2.42
C SER A 130 -1.18 6.59 2.13
N VAL A 131 -1.03 6.21 0.86
CA VAL A 131 -1.02 4.81 0.42
C VAL A 131 0.43 4.44 0.14
N MET A 132 0.92 3.38 0.78
CA MET A 132 2.32 2.96 0.74
C MET A 132 2.42 1.49 0.34
N TRP A 133 3.51 1.13 -0.34
CA TRP A 133 3.78 -0.27 -0.66
C TRP A 133 5.26 -0.56 -0.80
N SER A 134 5.59 -1.83 -0.59
CA SER A 134 6.93 -2.39 -0.77
C SER A 134 6.83 -3.90 -0.95
N ARG A 135 7.85 -4.50 -1.56
CA ARG A 135 8.05 -5.95 -1.49
C ARG A 135 8.50 -6.35 -0.09
N THR A 136 8.21 -7.61 0.25
CA THR A 136 8.53 -8.22 1.54
C THR A 136 9.88 -8.90 1.58
N HIS A 137 10.64 -8.96 0.48
CA HIS A 137 12.02 -9.42 0.48
C HIS A 137 12.85 -8.64 -0.54
N SER A 138 14.18 -8.74 -0.45
CA SER A 138 15.07 -8.04 -1.38
C SER A 138 14.86 -8.52 -2.80
N ALA A 139 14.95 -7.60 -3.76
CA ALA A 139 14.98 -7.89 -5.19
C ALA A 139 16.07 -8.93 -5.54
N GLN A 140 17.16 -8.94 -4.77
CA GLN A 140 18.33 -9.81 -4.95
C GLN A 140 18.30 -11.11 -4.12
N ALA A 141 17.20 -11.39 -3.40
CA ALA A 141 17.06 -12.62 -2.61
C ALA A 141 17.41 -13.88 -3.41
N GLN A 142 18.04 -14.85 -2.77
CA GLN A 142 18.38 -16.13 -3.39
C GLN A 142 17.47 -17.20 -2.79
N VAL A 143 16.70 -17.86 -3.65
CA VAL A 143 15.71 -18.86 -3.24
C VAL A 143 16.02 -20.18 -3.93
N GLY A 144 16.10 -21.25 -3.13
CA GLY A 144 16.44 -22.60 -3.58
C GLY A 144 15.23 -23.49 -3.90
N ASP A 145 14.08 -22.90 -4.21
CA ASP A 145 12.87 -23.65 -4.53
C ASP A 145 12.97 -24.32 -5.93
N PRO A 146 12.11 -25.31 -6.24
CA PRO A 146 12.16 -26.02 -7.50
C PRO A 146 11.52 -25.26 -8.68
N VAL A 147 10.96 -24.06 -8.48
CA VAL A 147 10.32 -23.26 -9.54
C VAL A 147 11.37 -22.45 -10.31
N GLY A 148 12.42 -22.00 -9.61
CA GLY A 148 13.54 -21.25 -10.18
C GLY A 148 13.29 -19.74 -10.23
N GLU A 149 14.28 -19.00 -10.73
CA GLU A 149 14.25 -17.53 -10.72
C GLU A 149 13.06 -16.94 -11.49
N VAL A 150 12.49 -15.87 -10.93
CA VAL A 150 11.38 -15.13 -11.53
C VAL A 150 11.90 -14.26 -12.67
N MET A 151 11.38 -14.43 -13.88
CA MET A 151 11.70 -13.56 -15.02
C MET A 151 11.30 -12.10 -14.71
N GLY A 152 12.22 -11.16 -14.92
CA GLY A 152 12.00 -9.72 -14.68
C GLY A 152 12.41 -9.23 -13.29
N ARG A 153 12.93 -10.11 -12.41
CA ARG A 153 13.42 -9.76 -11.06
C ARG A 153 14.50 -8.67 -11.06
N GLU A 154 15.21 -8.51 -12.15
CA GLU A 154 16.26 -7.51 -12.35
C GLU A 154 15.72 -6.09 -12.55
N LEU A 155 14.42 -5.95 -12.81
CA LEU A 155 13.76 -4.68 -13.10
C LEU A 155 13.15 -4.01 -11.87
N VAL A 156 13.31 -4.60 -10.68
CA VAL A 156 12.63 -4.17 -9.46
C VAL A 156 13.61 -3.64 -8.42
N GLU A 157 13.17 -2.66 -7.63
CA GLU A 157 14.01 -1.89 -6.71
C GLU A 157 13.67 -2.10 -5.22
N ASP A 158 14.64 -2.24 -4.33
CA ASP A 158 14.36 -2.27 -2.89
C ASP A 158 14.00 -0.85 -2.40
N THR A 159 12.71 -0.52 -2.48
CA THR A 159 12.16 0.83 -2.28
C THR A 159 10.79 0.77 -1.62
N VAL A 160 10.55 1.64 -0.64
CA VAL A 160 9.21 2.02 -0.19
C VAL A 160 8.68 3.09 -1.14
N TRP A 161 7.54 2.80 -1.75
CA TRP A 161 6.81 3.74 -2.57
C TRP A 161 5.59 4.25 -1.82
N ALA A 162 5.20 5.50 -2.08
CA ALA A 162 3.96 6.04 -1.54
C ALA A 162 3.30 7.07 -2.46
N VAL A 163 1.99 7.20 -2.31
CA VAL A 163 1.21 8.35 -2.79
C VAL A 163 0.56 9.01 -1.59
N THR A 164 0.79 10.32 -1.43
CA THR A 164 0.20 11.14 -0.38
C THR A 164 -0.80 12.11 -0.99
N LEU A 165 -2.01 12.15 -0.44
CA LEU A 165 -3.04 13.14 -0.72
C LEU A 165 -3.11 14.07 0.49
N LEU A 166 -2.70 15.33 0.35
CA LEU A 166 -2.74 16.32 1.43
C LEU A 166 -3.64 17.50 1.07
N ALA A 167 -4.44 17.97 2.02
CA ALA A 167 -5.25 19.17 1.89
C ALA A 167 -4.40 20.45 1.97
N GLU A 168 -3.26 20.38 2.66
CA GLU A 168 -2.33 21.50 2.82
C GLU A 168 -0.87 21.04 2.89
N PRO A 169 0.11 21.94 2.68
CA PRO A 169 1.52 21.58 2.76
C PRO A 169 1.92 21.02 4.14
N ALA A 170 2.77 19.98 4.14
CA ALA A 170 3.28 19.35 5.34
C ALA A 170 4.64 18.69 5.10
N ASN A 171 5.33 18.31 6.18
CA ASN A 171 6.49 17.42 6.10
C ASN A 171 6.03 15.98 6.27
N VAL A 172 6.33 15.12 5.32
CA VAL A 172 6.05 13.68 5.40
C VAL A 172 7.34 12.95 5.74
N THR A 173 7.39 12.23 6.84
CA THR A 173 8.55 11.45 7.28
C THR A 173 8.27 9.96 7.14
N PHE A 174 9.13 9.25 6.41
CA PHE A 174 9.15 7.79 6.39
C PHE A 174 10.20 7.27 7.36
N GLU A 175 9.85 6.25 8.13
CA GLU A 175 10.71 5.60 9.11
C GLU A 175 10.63 4.08 8.90
N VAL A 176 11.78 3.42 8.82
CA VAL A 176 11.87 1.96 8.87
C VAL A 176 12.34 1.57 10.25
N TYR A 177 11.56 0.70 10.90
CA TYR A 177 11.88 0.15 12.20
C TYR A 177 12.38 -1.28 12.04
N ALA A 178 13.46 -1.63 12.73
CA ALA A 178 13.90 -3.01 12.89
C ALA A 178 13.40 -3.55 14.22
N TYR A 179 12.76 -4.73 14.19
CA TYR A 179 12.37 -5.46 15.38
C TYR A 179 13.43 -6.49 15.75
N THR A 180 14.01 -6.35 16.94
CA THR A 180 15.00 -7.28 17.50
C THR A 180 14.54 -7.65 18.91
N PRO A 181 14.11 -8.91 19.16
CA PRO A 181 13.65 -9.28 20.48
C PRO A 181 14.76 -9.13 21.52
N SER A 182 14.42 -8.44 22.60
CA SER A 182 15.28 -8.16 23.74
C SER A 182 14.54 -8.53 25.04
N SER A 183 15.28 -8.66 26.14
CA SER A 183 14.69 -8.89 27.46
C SER A 183 13.88 -7.69 27.97
N ASN A 184 14.06 -6.51 27.38
CA ASN A 184 13.31 -5.30 27.65
C ASN A 184 12.45 -4.93 26.44
N ALA A 185 11.12 -4.95 26.60
CA ALA A 185 10.19 -4.71 25.51
C ALA A 185 10.37 -3.34 24.81
N ASN A 186 10.88 -2.34 25.54
CA ASN A 186 11.10 -0.99 25.01
C ASN A 186 12.28 -0.92 24.01
N ASP A 187 13.20 -1.88 24.07
CA ASP A 187 14.38 -1.93 23.21
C ASP A 187 14.13 -2.82 21.98
N ASN A 188 12.92 -3.36 21.83
CA ASN A 188 12.60 -4.31 20.78
C ASN A 188 12.47 -3.68 19.39
N SER A 189 12.40 -2.35 19.28
CA SER A 189 12.20 -1.66 18.01
C SER A 189 13.07 -0.42 17.93
N SER A 190 13.81 -0.27 16.83
CA SER A 190 14.68 0.89 16.58
C SER A 190 14.53 1.40 15.16
N ILE A 191 14.57 2.73 14.98
CA ILE A 191 14.57 3.33 13.64
C ILE A 191 15.94 3.10 13.01
N ILE A 192 15.96 2.41 11.87
CA ILE A 192 17.19 2.13 11.11
C ILE A 192 17.32 3.01 9.87
N ILE A 193 16.21 3.53 9.34
CA ILE A 193 16.17 4.45 8.20
C ILE A 193 15.11 5.51 8.49
N SER A 194 15.41 6.77 8.22
CA SER A 194 14.44 7.86 8.27
C SER A 194 14.68 8.86 7.15
N GLN A 195 13.62 9.29 6.47
CA GLN A 195 13.67 10.30 5.43
C GLN A 195 12.45 11.23 5.52
N THR A 196 12.69 12.53 5.46
CA THR A 196 11.64 13.56 5.48
C THR A 196 11.53 14.26 4.13
N PHE A 197 10.30 14.45 3.66
CA PHE A 197 9.92 15.11 2.42
C PHE A 197 9.10 16.36 2.74
N SER A 198 9.39 17.48 2.08
CA SER A 198 8.49 18.63 2.10
C SER A 198 7.46 18.45 0.98
N VAL A 199 6.18 18.36 1.35
CA VAL A 199 5.08 17.99 0.46
C VAL A 199 4.08 19.14 0.41
N GLN A 200 3.63 19.49 -0.80
CA GLN A 200 2.60 20.51 -1.01
C GLN A 200 1.20 19.91 -0.88
N ALA A 201 0.18 20.77 -0.84
CA ALA A 201 -1.21 20.32 -1.01
C ALA A 201 -1.38 19.59 -2.35
N GLY A 202 -2.29 18.62 -2.40
CA GLY A 202 -2.56 17.79 -3.57
C GLY A 202 -1.97 16.38 -3.46
N LEU A 203 -1.85 15.74 -4.62
CA LEU A 203 -1.24 14.43 -4.78
C LEU A 203 0.28 14.56 -4.93
N THR A 204 1.04 13.82 -4.14
CA THR A 204 2.49 13.69 -4.29
C THR A 204 2.92 12.22 -4.30
N LYS A 205 3.79 11.87 -5.23
CA LYS A 205 4.43 10.55 -5.35
C LYS A 205 5.78 10.59 -4.62
N LEU A 206 5.95 9.79 -3.57
CA LEU A 206 7.17 9.71 -2.76
C LEU A 206 7.83 8.35 -2.88
N ALA A 207 9.16 8.31 -2.76
CA ALA A 207 9.95 7.09 -2.76
C ALA A 207 11.12 7.20 -1.80
N MET A 208 11.39 6.14 -1.05
CA MET A 208 12.54 6.01 -0.16
C MET A 208 13.20 4.65 -0.41
N PRO A 209 14.42 4.62 -0.98
CA PRO A 209 15.20 3.39 -1.08
C PRO A 209 15.38 2.77 0.30
N ILE A 210 15.26 1.46 0.39
CA ILE A 210 15.46 0.71 1.62
C ILE A 210 16.64 -0.24 1.44
N GLY A 211 17.65 -0.05 2.27
CA GLY A 211 18.69 -1.06 2.49
C GLY A 211 18.22 -1.96 3.62
N PHE A 212 18.04 -3.24 3.34
CA PHE A 212 17.73 -4.19 4.38
C PHE A 212 19.03 -4.53 5.12
N PRO A 213 19.10 -4.33 6.45
CA PRO A 213 20.34 -4.58 7.18
C PRO A 213 20.79 -6.03 6.98
N ASP A 214 22.03 -6.18 6.52
CA ASP A 214 22.73 -7.46 6.50
C ASP A 214 23.10 -7.83 7.94
N THR A 215 22.18 -8.35 8.75
CA THR A 215 22.59 -8.63 10.13
C THR A 215 22.31 -10.04 10.60
N ASP A 216 23.42 -10.69 10.94
CA ASP A 216 23.60 -11.72 11.96
C ASP A 216 23.24 -11.21 13.39
N GLU A 217 22.47 -10.12 13.54
CA GLU A 217 22.15 -9.45 14.82
C GLU A 217 20.75 -9.78 15.38
N GLY A 218 20.05 -10.77 14.82
CA GLY A 218 18.78 -11.25 15.37
C GLY A 218 17.56 -10.36 15.08
N VAL A 219 17.62 -9.45 14.09
CA VAL A 219 16.44 -8.75 13.55
C VAL A 219 15.47 -9.79 13.00
N GLN A 220 14.22 -9.80 13.48
CA GLN A 220 13.21 -10.77 13.06
C GLN A 220 12.22 -10.21 12.04
N SER A 221 11.99 -8.89 12.05
CA SER A 221 11.09 -8.24 11.10
C SER A 221 11.45 -6.76 10.95
N LEU A 222 10.95 -6.16 9.88
CA LEU A 222 11.02 -4.72 9.65
C LEU A 222 9.60 -4.20 9.48
N SER A 223 9.33 -3.00 9.98
CA SER A 223 8.09 -2.26 9.70
C SER A 223 8.38 -0.90 9.11
N VAL A 224 7.44 -0.37 8.34
CA VAL A 224 7.55 0.95 7.72
C VAL A 224 6.43 1.83 8.24
N ARG A 225 6.78 3.05 8.64
CA ARG A 225 5.89 4.07 9.17
C ARG A 225 5.99 5.33 8.32
N ALA A 226 4.86 5.95 8.04
CA ALA A 226 4.79 7.33 7.57
C ALA A 226 4.18 8.23 8.63
N ARG A 227 4.71 9.45 8.75
CA ARG A 227 4.18 10.51 9.60
C ARG A 227 3.99 11.78 8.78
N VAL A 228 2.86 12.46 8.97
CA VAL A 228 2.66 13.81 8.44
C VAL A 228 2.80 14.79 9.60
N LEU A 229 3.68 15.77 9.45
CA LEU A 229 3.99 16.80 10.44
C LEU A 229 3.75 18.19 9.86
N ARG A 230 2.97 19.00 10.56
CA ARG A 230 2.72 20.40 10.23
C ARG A 230 3.38 21.31 11.25
N SER A 231 4.01 22.39 10.79
CA SER A 231 4.52 23.43 11.67
C SER A 231 3.33 24.15 12.32
N GLY A 232 3.14 23.96 13.63
CA GLY A 232 2.03 24.58 14.35
C GLY A 232 2.12 26.12 14.34
N SER A 233 1.04 26.80 13.96
CA SER A 233 0.80 28.17 14.39
C SER A 233 0.31 28.14 15.84
N GLY A 234 1.23 27.97 16.79
CA GLY A 234 0.93 27.91 18.22
C GLY A 234 2.02 28.60 19.03
N SER A 235 1.77 29.85 19.42
CA SER A 235 2.55 30.55 20.43
C SER A 235 2.29 29.94 21.82
N GLY A 236 3.27 29.30 22.42
CA GLY A 236 3.19 28.77 23.79
C GLY A 236 4.55 28.28 24.28
N SER A 237 4.91 28.64 25.50
CA SER A 237 6.25 28.60 26.10
C SER A 237 6.85 27.21 26.35
N GLU A 238 8.18 27.14 26.22
CA GLU A 238 9.04 26.05 26.70
C GLU A 238 8.72 25.64 28.15
N SER A 239 8.54 24.33 28.38
CA SER A 239 8.70 23.70 29.69
C SER A 239 8.99 22.21 29.51
N GLN A 240 9.93 21.73 30.32
CA GLN A 240 10.57 20.42 30.31
C GLN A 240 9.63 19.22 30.45
N ASP A 241 10.09 18.09 29.90
CA ASP A 241 9.78 16.69 30.24
C ASP A 241 8.39 16.42 30.79
N LYS A 242 7.50 16.06 29.87
CA LYS A 242 6.43 15.10 30.14
C LYS A 242 6.04 14.41 28.84
N ASP A 243 6.14 13.09 28.88
CA ASP A 243 5.46 12.12 28.02
C ASP A 243 3.95 12.39 28.03
N THR A 244 3.53 13.38 27.25
CA THR A 244 2.14 13.77 27.05
C THR A 244 1.94 14.09 25.58
N THR A 245 1.08 13.28 24.96
CA THR A 245 0.21 13.65 23.83
C THR A 245 0.02 15.16 23.71
N ASP A 246 0.77 15.81 22.82
CA ASP A 246 0.58 17.21 22.50
C ASP A 246 0.32 17.41 21.00
N THR A 247 -0.65 18.27 20.78
CA THR A 247 -1.52 18.56 19.63
C THR A 247 -0.82 19.06 18.35
N ALA A 248 0.12 18.30 17.80
CA ALA A 248 0.41 18.37 16.38
C ALA A 248 -0.60 17.47 15.64
N ASP A 249 -1.20 17.99 14.57
CA ASP A 249 -2.08 17.27 13.63
C ASP A 249 -1.27 16.16 12.94
N THR A 250 -0.99 15.10 13.70
CA THR A 250 0.01 14.09 13.38
C THR A 250 -0.74 12.91 12.80
N LEU A 251 -0.63 12.74 11.49
CA LEU A 251 -1.01 11.48 10.86
C LEU A 251 0.04 10.45 11.28
N VAL A 252 -0.11 9.86 12.48
CA VAL A 252 0.76 8.80 12.99
C VAL A 252 0.28 7.49 12.39
N THR A 253 1.00 6.99 11.40
CA THR A 253 0.71 5.64 10.91
C THR A 253 1.52 4.63 11.69
N GLN A 254 0.85 3.70 12.35
CA GLN A 254 1.49 2.51 12.85
C GLN A 254 1.08 1.33 11.98
N LEU A 255 1.93 0.95 11.02
CA LEU A 255 1.84 -0.36 10.38
C LEU A 255 2.79 -1.26 11.16
N ASP A 256 2.37 -1.62 12.37
CA ASP A 256 3.19 -2.35 13.34
C ASP A 256 3.31 -3.81 12.99
N ALA A 257 4.54 -4.29 12.77
CA ALA A 257 4.88 -5.70 12.84
C ALA A 257 4.37 -6.29 14.17
N GLY A 258 3.19 -6.90 14.13
CA GLY A 258 2.66 -7.74 15.18
C GLY A 258 3.74 -8.72 15.63
N ASN A 259 3.84 -8.86 16.96
CA ASN A 259 4.68 -9.85 17.59
C ASN A 259 4.37 -11.24 16.99
N PRO A 260 5.34 -11.95 16.37
CA PRO A 260 5.10 -13.29 15.82
C PRO A 260 4.69 -14.33 16.88
N ASN A 261 4.74 -13.99 18.18
CA ASN A 261 4.27 -14.83 19.29
C ASN A 261 2.84 -14.49 19.78
N ALA A 262 2.11 -13.59 19.13
CA ALA A 262 0.69 -13.43 19.44
C ALA A 262 -0.08 -14.63 18.84
N SER A 263 -0.36 -15.64 19.67
CA SER A 263 -1.26 -16.71 19.28
C SER A 263 -2.65 -16.15 19.03
N ASP A 264 -3.14 -16.30 17.80
CA ASP A 264 -4.56 -16.16 17.46
C ASP A 264 -5.35 -17.21 18.25
N SER A 265 -5.74 -16.85 19.46
CA SER A 265 -6.67 -17.62 20.27
C SER A 265 -8.08 -17.17 19.97
N ASN A 266 -8.56 -17.47 18.76
CA ASN A 266 -10.00 -17.52 18.53
C ASN A 266 -10.39 -18.62 17.53
N SER A 267 -10.06 -19.86 17.87
CA SER A 267 -10.82 -21.00 17.36
C SER A 267 -12.12 -21.12 18.13
N ASN A 268 -13.23 -20.64 17.57
CA ASN A 268 -14.52 -21.21 17.91
C ASN A 268 -15.35 -21.44 16.64
N ALA A 269 -15.21 -22.65 16.11
CA ALA A 269 -16.15 -23.21 15.15
C ALA A 269 -17.47 -23.49 15.89
N GLY A 270 -18.44 -22.59 15.74
CA GLY A 270 -19.82 -22.76 16.19
C GLY A 270 -20.76 -22.83 14.99
N ASN A 271 -21.26 -24.03 14.70
CA ASN A 271 -22.25 -24.33 13.68
C ASN A 271 -23.62 -23.71 14.06
N GLY A 272 -24.30 -23.00 13.15
CA GLY A 272 -25.65 -22.47 13.39
C GLY A 272 -26.23 -21.67 12.21
N ASP A 273 -27.34 -22.17 11.67
CA ASP A 273 -28.08 -21.66 10.52
C ASP A 273 -28.80 -20.31 10.74
N ALA A 274 -28.91 -19.58 9.62
CA ALA A 274 -30.01 -18.71 9.15
C ALA A 274 -30.54 -17.50 9.96
N GLN A 275 -30.54 -16.37 9.22
CA GLN A 275 -31.43 -15.19 9.26
C GLN A 275 -31.32 -14.17 10.40
N GLY A 276 -31.03 -12.93 10.01
CA GLY A 276 -31.26 -11.72 10.80
C GLY A 276 -30.62 -10.49 10.17
N ASP A 277 -31.44 -9.61 9.59
CA ASP A 277 -31.05 -8.27 9.15
C ASP A 277 -30.41 -7.49 10.31
N GLY A 278 -29.23 -6.92 10.08
CA GLY A 278 -28.49 -6.16 11.08
C GLY A 278 -27.40 -5.31 10.43
N GLN A 279 -27.38 -4.04 10.79
CA GLN A 279 -26.55 -2.98 10.22
C GLN A 279 -25.07 -3.37 10.17
N GLY A 280 -24.45 -3.21 9.00
CA GLY A 280 -23.03 -3.49 8.79
C GLY A 280 -22.15 -2.53 9.59
N GLN A 281 -21.69 -2.97 10.76
CA GLN A 281 -20.41 -2.52 11.30
C GLN A 281 -19.35 -3.12 10.39
N GLY A 282 -18.67 -2.27 9.62
CA GLY A 282 -17.54 -2.70 8.82
C GLY A 282 -16.47 -3.25 9.74
N ASP A 283 -16.18 -4.54 9.63
CA ASP A 283 -14.97 -5.12 10.20
C ASP A 283 -13.78 -4.35 9.61
N ALA A 284 -13.21 -3.44 10.40
CA ALA A 284 -11.93 -2.83 10.08
C ALA A 284 -10.92 -3.98 10.06
N GLN A 285 -10.61 -4.50 8.87
CA GLN A 285 -9.56 -5.48 8.72
C GLN A 285 -8.26 -4.81 9.16
N THR A 286 -7.75 -5.22 10.31
CA THR A 286 -6.38 -4.92 10.69
C THR A 286 -5.47 -5.44 9.59
N LEU A 287 -4.91 -4.51 8.80
CA LEU A 287 -3.97 -4.86 7.74
C LEU A 287 -2.82 -5.62 8.38
N ALA A 288 -2.55 -6.83 7.87
CA ALA A 288 -1.39 -7.59 8.29
C ALA A 288 -0.15 -6.70 8.11
N PRO A 289 0.74 -6.68 9.09
CA PRO A 289 1.82 -5.73 9.07
C PRO A 289 2.88 -6.08 8.06
N PHE A 290 3.63 -5.06 7.62
CA PHE A 290 4.78 -5.29 6.78
C PHE A 290 5.79 -6.18 7.54
N VAL A 291 6.18 -7.29 6.94
CA VAL A 291 7.22 -8.18 7.46
C VAL A 291 8.22 -8.41 6.33
N PHE A 292 9.44 -7.94 6.56
CA PHE A 292 10.56 -8.27 5.67
C PHE A 292 11.08 -9.68 5.95
N VAL A 293 11.31 -10.44 4.88
CA VAL A 293 11.78 -11.82 4.87
C VAL A 293 13.14 -11.86 4.16
N LYS A 294 14.23 -11.96 4.92
CA LYS A 294 15.60 -11.96 4.35
C LYS A 294 15.87 -13.18 3.46
N ASN A 295 15.47 -14.36 3.93
CA ASN A 295 15.68 -15.65 3.27
C ASN A 295 14.32 -16.28 2.97
N PRO A 296 13.62 -15.82 1.94
CA PRO A 296 12.29 -16.32 1.67
C PRO A 296 12.37 -17.76 1.13
N GLU A 297 11.46 -18.63 1.59
CA GLU A 297 11.39 -20.04 1.12
C GLU A 297 10.95 -20.14 -0.35
N LYS A 298 10.24 -19.13 -0.83
CA LYS A 298 9.79 -18.95 -2.22
C LYS A 298 9.95 -17.50 -2.61
N TYR A 299 10.16 -17.21 -3.89
CA TYR A 299 10.05 -15.83 -4.35
C TYR A 299 8.63 -15.29 -4.09
N ASN A 300 8.57 -14.08 -3.54
CA ASN A 300 7.35 -13.30 -3.32
C ASN A 300 7.60 -11.86 -3.76
N TYR A 301 7.47 -11.62 -5.06
CA TYR A 301 7.49 -10.27 -5.62
C TYR A 301 6.10 -9.63 -5.62
N ASN A 302 5.14 -10.12 -4.82
CA ASN A 302 3.90 -9.39 -4.56
C ASN A 302 4.21 -8.13 -3.72
N ALA A 303 3.30 -7.16 -3.71
CA ALA A 303 3.43 -5.94 -2.90
C ALA A 303 2.62 -6.04 -1.62
N TRP A 304 3.24 -5.74 -0.50
CA TRP A 304 2.48 -5.35 0.67
C TRP A 304 1.98 -3.92 0.46
N VAL A 305 0.73 -3.62 0.84
CA VAL A 305 0.12 -2.31 0.62
C VAL A 305 -0.59 -1.85 1.87
N GLY A 306 -0.23 -0.67 2.37
CA GLY A 306 -0.83 -0.01 3.52
C GLY A 306 -1.51 1.30 3.13
N CYS A 307 -2.57 1.67 3.85
CA CYS A 307 -3.20 3.00 3.76
C CYS A 307 -3.40 3.58 5.15
N VAL A 308 -3.28 4.90 5.26
CA VAL A 308 -3.58 5.66 6.47
C VAL A 308 -4.30 6.94 6.12
N ASN A 309 -5.24 7.37 6.96
CA ASN A 309 -5.95 8.64 6.83
C ASN A 309 -5.67 9.59 8.01
N SER A 310 -6.24 10.80 7.99
CA SER A 310 -6.04 11.79 9.08
C SER A 310 -6.58 11.36 10.44
N SER A 311 -7.44 10.33 10.50
CA SER A 311 -7.87 9.74 11.77
C SER A 311 -6.86 8.74 12.37
N GLY A 312 -5.75 8.46 11.69
CA GLY A 312 -4.74 7.48 12.12
C GLY A 312 -5.20 6.03 12.02
N VAL A 313 -6.34 5.78 11.37
CA VAL A 313 -6.90 4.44 11.13
C VAL A 313 -6.57 4.01 9.70
N GLY A 314 -6.48 2.69 9.49
CA GLY A 314 -6.36 2.13 8.15
C GLY A 314 -7.52 2.56 7.25
N CYS A 315 -7.20 2.84 6.00
CA CYS A 315 -8.17 2.94 4.91
C CYS A 315 -8.15 1.66 4.06
#